data_AF-A0A355I6B2-F1
#
_entry.id   AF-A0A355I6B2-F1
#
_cell.length_a   1.000
_cell.length_b   1.000
_cell.length_c   1.000
_cell.angle_alpha   90.00
_cell.angle_beta   90.00
_cell.angle_gamma   90.00
#
_symmetry.space_group_name_H-M   'P 1'
#
loop_
_entity.id
_entity.type
_entity.pdbx_description
1 polymer ?
#
loop_
_entity_poly.entity_id
_entity_poly.type
_entity_poly.pdbx_seq_one_letter_code
_entity_poly.pdbx_strand_id
1 'polypeptide(L)'
;MKATGIVRRIDDLGRVVIPKEIRRTLRIREGDPLEIFVDREGEVILKKYSPIGELGDFAKEYADSLYESTGHIALIADRDMIVAVSGAPKKEYLDKSIAQAVEKAVEERKVVLMSKPGDHKYCDLCA
;
A
#
# COMPACT_ATOMS: atom_id res chain seq x y z
N MET A 1 -20.24 11.61 0.53
CA MET A 1 -20.16 10.28 1.18
C MET A 1 -21.05 9.31 0.42
N LYS A 2 -20.67 8.03 0.34
CA LYS A 2 -21.49 6.99 -0.30
C LYS A 2 -22.06 6.09 0.80
N ALA A 3 -23.37 6.15 1.03
CA ALA A 3 -24.01 5.32 2.04
C ALA A 3 -24.03 3.86 1.57
N THR A 4 -23.43 2.95 2.33
CA THR A 4 -23.45 1.51 2.04
C THR A 4 -24.73 0.84 2.54
N GLY A 5 -25.48 1.49 3.44
CA GLY A 5 -26.69 0.94 4.06
C GLY A 5 -26.45 -0.24 5.00
N ILE A 6 -25.18 -0.58 5.29
CA ILE A 6 -24.83 -1.73 6.12
C ILE A 6 -24.83 -1.31 7.60
N VAL A 7 -25.65 -1.98 8.41
CA VAL A 7 -25.72 -1.77 9.86
C VAL A 7 -24.99 -2.91 10.58
N ARG A 8 -24.16 -2.57 11.57
CA ARG A 8 -23.47 -3.54 12.44
C ARG A 8 -23.59 -3.13 13.89
N ARG A 9 -23.73 -4.13 14.76
CA ARG A 9 -23.72 -3.93 16.21
C ARG A 9 -22.29 -3.89 16.71
N ILE A 10 -22.08 -3.07 17.74
CA ILE A 10 -20.86 -3.05 18.55
C ILE A 10 -20.93 -4.25 19.51
N ASP A 11 -19.80 -4.88 19.78
CA ASP A 11 -19.72 -5.91 20.80
C ASP A 11 -19.56 -5.33 22.22
N ASP A 12 -19.36 -6.20 23.21
CA ASP A 12 -19.18 -5.85 24.61
C ASP A 12 -17.88 -5.06 24.90
N LEU A 13 -16.90 -5.10 23.99
CA LEU A 13 -15.61 -4.43 24.12
C LEU A 13 -15.50 -3.15 23.28
N GLY A 14 -16.55 -2.76 22.55
CA GLY A 14 -16.50 -1.57 21.70
C GLY A 14 -15.99 -1.83 20.27
N ARG A 15 -15.79 -3.09 19.85
CA ARG A 15 -15.31 -3.42 18.51
C ARG A 15 -16.47 -3.43 17.51
N VAL A 16 -16.18 -3.00 16.28
CA VAL A 16 -17.09 -3.10 15.15
C VAL A 16 -16.46 -3.93 14.04
N VAL A 17 -17.24 -4.86 13.47
CA VAL A 17 -16.77 -5.71 12.38
C VAL A 17 -16.92 -4.98 11.04
N ILE A 18 -15.81 -4.75 10.34
CA ILE A 18 -15.83 -4.24 8.96
C ILE A 18 -16.24 -5.38 8.00
N PRO A 19 -17.36 -5.23 7.26
CA PRO A 19 -17.81 -6.23 6.30
C PRO A 19 -16.72 -6.62 5.29
N LYS A 20 -16.71 -7.90 4.88
CA LYS A 20 -15.70 -8.45 3.96
C LYS A 20 -15.67 -7.71 2.62
N GLU A 21 -16.81 -7.20 2.16
CA GLU A 21 -16.92 -6.42 0.93
C GLU A 21 -16.11 -5.12 1.02
N ILE A 22 -16.34 -4.31 2.06
CA ILE A 22 -15.59 -3.07 2.30
C ILE A 22 -14.10 -3.36 2.45
N ARG A 23 -13.73 -4.41 3.20
CA ARG A 23 -12.33 -4.84 3.34
C ARG A 23 -11.68 -5.19 2.00
N ARG A 24 -12.38 -5.90 1.13
CA ARG A 24 -11.89 -6.25 -0.22
C ARG A 24 -11.70 -5.01 -1.09
N THR A 25 -12.70 -4.13 -1.13
CA THR A 25 -12.66 -2.90 -1.94
C THR A 25 -11.54 -1.98 -1.49
N LEU A 26 -11.34 -1.82 -0.17
CA LEU A 26 -10.30 -0.96 0.39
C LEU A 26 -8.96 -1.68 0.62
N ARG A 27 -8.83 -2.94 0.20
CA ARG A 27 -7.63 -3.78 0.41
C ARG A 27 -7.15 -3.76 1.88
N ILE A 28 -8.07 -3.88 2.83
CA ILE A 28 -7.77 -3.96 4.27
C ILE A 28 -7.56 -5.43 4.63
N ARG A 29 -6.32 -5.77 4.98
CA ARG A 29 -5.88 -7.10 5.40
C ARG A 29 -5.95 -7.23 6.93
N GLU A 30 -5.85 -8.45 7.42
CA GLU A 30 -5.76 -8.69 8.86
C GLU A 30 -4.46 -8.07 9.41
N GLY A 31 -4.56 -7.35 10.54
CA GLY A 31 -3.44 -6.64 11.13
C GLY A 31 -3.05 -5.33 10.45
N ASP A 32 -3.78 -4.88 9.42
CA ASP A 32 -3.56 -3.53 8.86
C ASP A 32 -3.96 -2.46 9.89
N PRO A 33 -3.10 -1.44 10.11
CA PRO A 33 -3.43 -0.34 11.01
C PRO A 33 -4.46 0.59 10.35
N LEU A 34 -5.46 0.99 11.14
CA LEU A 34 -6.45 1.97 10.75
C LEU A 34 -6.41 3.14 11.72
N GLU A 35 -6.47 4.35 11.18
CA GLU A 35 -6.58 5.58 11.95
C GLU A 35 -8.06 5.95 12.13
N ILE A 36 -8.40 6.39 13.33
CA ILE A 36 -9.77 6.74 13.72
C ILE A 36 -9.86 8.25 13.90
N PHE A 37 -10.74 8.87 13.14
CA PHE A 37 -11.08 10.28 13.27
C PHE A 37 -12.52 10.42 13.77
N VAL A 38 -12.77 11.49 14.51
CA VAL A 38 -14.12 11.88 14.94
C VAL A 38 -14.42 13.24 14.32
N ASP A 39 -15.46 13.31 13.50
CA ASP A 39 -15.93 14.57 12.93
C ASP A 39 -16.79 15.35 13.93
N ARG A 40 -17.00 16.64 13.67
CA ARG A 40 -17.77 17.55 14.53
C ARG A 40 -19.22 17.13 14.72
N GLU A 41 -19.78 16.38 13.78
CA GLU A 41 -21.14 15.84 13.82
C GLU A 41 -21.22 14.49 14.57
N GLY A 42 -20.09 14.02 15.14
CA GLY A 42 -20.00 12.75 15.87
C GLY A 42 -19.82 11.53 14.96
N GLU A 43 -19.54 11.72 13.67
CA GLU A 43 -19.22 10.64 12.75
C GLU A 43 -17.83 10.06 13.07
N VAL A 44 -17.73 8.73 12.99
CA VAL A 44 -16.45 8.02 13.11
C VAL A 44 -15.94 7.67 11.72
N ILE A 45 -14.79 8.22 11.35
CA ILE A 45 -14.16 8.00 10.05
C ILE A 45 -12.94 7.12 10.24
N LEU A 46 -12.91 5.99 9.50
CA LEU A 46 -11.78 5.07 9.47
C LEU A 46 -10.96 5.31 8.20
N LYS A 47 -9.65 5.53 8.33
CA LYS A 47 -8.71 5.62 7.20
C LYS A 47 -7.59 4.60 7.34
N LYS A 48 -7.04 4.13 6.21
CA LYS A 48 -5.83 3.31 6.23
C LYS A 48 -4.67 4.16 6.73
N TYR A 49 -3.96 3.66 7.74
CA TYR A 49 -2.75 4.30 8.21
C TYR A 49 -1.57 3.82 7.35
N SER A 50 -0.94 4.75 6.63
CA SER A 50 0.30 4.48 5.88
C SER A 50 1.38 5.44 6.38
N PRO A 51 2.25 5.00 7.30
CA PRO A 51 3.35 5.85 7.79
C PRO A 51 4.30 6.24 6.66
N ILE A 52 4.38 5.41 5.62
CA ILE A 52 5.22 5.67 4.44
C ILE A 52 4.62 6.74 3.53
N GLY A 53 3.29 6.82 3.41
CA GLY A 53 2.62 7.86 2.63
C GLY A 53 2.86 9.27 3.20
N GLU A 54 2.95 9.38 4.53
CA GLU A 54 3.32 10.63 5.22
C GLU A 54 4.83 10.94 5.13
N LEU A 55 5.66 9.93 4.83
CA LEU A 55 7.10 10.06 4.62
C LEU A 55 7.48 10.30 3.15
N GLY A 56 6.56 10.82 2.33
CA GLY A 56 6.75 10.99 0.88
C GLY A 56 8.06 11.69 0.49
N ASP A 57 8.45 12.75 1.22
CA ASP A 57 9.70 13.47 0.97
C ASP A 57 10.93 12.62 1.29
N PHE A 58 10.92 11.90 2.41
CA PHE A 58 12.00 10.98 2.78
C PHE A 58 12.11 9.80 1.80
N ALA A 59 10.98 9.23 1.40
CA ALA A 59 10.94 8.17 0.38
C ALA A 59 11.51 8.68 -0.96
N LYS A 60 11.22 9.94 -1.31
CA LYS A 60 11.76 10.55 -2.52
C LYS A 60 13.28 10.74 -2.45
N GLU A 61 13.80 11.31 -1.37
CA GLU A 61 15.24 11.49 -1.17
C GLU A 61 16.00 10.16 -1.22
N TYR A 62 15.44 9.11 -0.64
CA TYR A 62 16.04 7.78 -0.65
C TYR A 62 16.04 7.15 -2.05
N ALA A 63 14.94 7.28 -2.79
CA ALA A 63 14.85 6.82 -4.17
C ALA A 63 15.84 7.57 -5.08
N ASP A 64 16.00 8.88 -4.89
CA ASP A 64 16.96 9.69 -5.63
C ASP A 64 18.41 9.26 -5.33
N SER A 65 18.75 9.06 -4.05
CA SER A 65 20.07 8.57 -3.64
C SER A 65 20.41 7.21 -4.26
N LEU A 66 19.44 6.28 -4.32
CA LEU A 66 19.62 4.97 -4.94
C LEU A 66 19.83 5.09 -6.46
N TYR A 67 19.06 5.93 -7.13
CA TYR A 67 19.22 6.16 -8.57
C TYR A 67 20.58 6.78 -8.89
N GLU A 68 20.99 7.81 -8.14
CA GLU A 68 22.29 8.47 -8.32
C GLU A 68 23.47 7.52 -8.09
N SER A 69 23.39 6.67 -7.07
CA SER A 69 24.47 5.73 -6.74
C SER A 69 24.54 4.51 -7.65
N THR A 70 23.42 4.07 -8.22
CA THR A 70 23.35 2.79 -8.95
C THR A 70 23.09 2.95 -10.45
N GLY A 71 22.56 4.08 -10.89
CA GLY A 71 22.07 4.30 -12.26
C GLY A 71 20.79 3.52 -12.63
N HIS A 72 20.21 2.75 -11.71
CA HIS A 72 19.02 1.94 -11.96
C HIS A 72 17.76 2.65 -11.47
N ILE A 73 16.62 2.39 -12.15
CA ILE A 73 15.31 2.89 -11.71
C ILE A 73 15.03 2.43 -10.27
N ALA A 74 14.75 3.38 -9.39
CA ALA A 74 14.43 3.13 -7.99
C ALA A 74 12.98 3.50 -7.72
N LEU A 75 12.23 2.56 -7.15
CA LEU A 75 10.84 2.73 -6.73
C LEU A 75 10.73 2.40 -5.26
N ILE A 76 10.00 3.22 -4.50
CA ILE A 76 9.60 2.90 -3.12
C ILE A 76 8.09 2.78 -3.10
N ALA A 77 7.61 1.75 -2.40
CA ALA A 77 6.19 1.44 -2.30
C ALA A 77 5.80 1.21 -0.84
N ASP A 78 4.53 1.46 -0.52
CA ASP A 78 3.90 0.91 0.66
C ASP A 78 3.26 -0.46 0.34
N ARG A 79 2.27 -0.90 1.13
CA ARG A 79 1.59 -2.19 0.92
C ARG A 79 0.63 -2.20 -0.28
N ASP A 80 0.34 -1.05 -0.88
CA ASP A 80 -0.66 -0.93 -1.93
C ASP A 80 -0.16 -0.22 -3.18
N MET A 81 0.67 0.82 -3.05
CA MET A 81 1.06 1.67 -4.17
C MET A 81 2.50 2.17 -4.10
N ILE A 82 3.00 2.62 -5.26
CA ILE A 82 4.30 3.31 -5.36
C ILE A 82 4.17 4.72 -4.81
N VAL A 83 5.01 5.05 -3.82
CA VAL A 83 5.05 6.35 -3.14
C VAL A 83 6.16 7.26 -3.64
N ALA A 84 7.24 6.69 -4.21
CA ALA A 84 8.35 7.46 -4.76
C ALA A 84 8.98 6.77 -5.97
N VAL A 85 9.48 7.57 -6.90
CA VAL A 85 10.01 7.15 -8.20
C VAL A 85 11.23 7.99 -8.57
N SER A 86 12.31 7.33 -8.96
CA SER A 86 13.55 7.94 -9.46
C SER A 86 14.12 7.15 -10.63
N GLY A 87 14.66 7.84 -11.63
CA GLY A 87 15.16 7.24 -12.87
C GLY A 87 14.11 6.84 -13.91
N ALA A 88 12.81 7.04 -13.63
CA ALA A 88 11.70 6.73 -14.54
C ALA A 88 10.62 7.83 -14.57
N PRO A 89 9.78 7.90 -15.62
CA PRO A 89 8.69 8.86 -15.70
C PRO A 89 7.68 8.67 -14.56
N LYS A 90 7.55 9.66 -13.66
CA LYS A 90 6.63 9.59 -12.50
C LYS A 90 5.20 9.19 -12.86
N LYS A 91 4.67 9.72 -13.98
CA LYS A 91 3.29 9.47 -14.44
C LYS A 91 2.98 7.99 -14.69
N GLU A 92 4.01 7.20 -14.98
CA GLU A 92 3.87 5.78 -15.27
C GLU A 92 3.77 4.92 -14.00
N TYR A 93 4.42 5.35 -12.90
CA TYR A 93 4.60 4.53 -11.70
C TYR A 93 3.97 5.11 -10.42
N LEU A 94 4.03 6.43 -10.21
CA LEU A 94 3.57 7.07 -8.97
C LEU A 94 2.05 6.85 -8.79
N ASP A 95 1.64 6.56 -7.55
CA ASP A 95 0.27 6.22 -7.15
C ASP A 95 -0.33 4.99 -7.87
N LYS A 96 0.48 4.24 -8.64
CA LYS A 96 0.05 2.97 -9.23
C LYS A 96 0.10 1.88 -8.19
N SER A 97 -0.85 0.96 -8.28
CA SER A 97 -0.87 -0.22 -7.42
C SER A 97 0.35 -1.10 -7.67
N ILE A 98 0.92 -1.66 -6.61
CA ILE A 98 2.01 -2.63 -6.73
C ILE A 98 1.52 -3.94 -7.37
N ALA A 99 2.43 -4.58 -8.10
CA ALA A 99 2.17 -5.89 -8.68
C ALA A 99 2.15 -6.98 -7.60
N GLN A 100 1.46 -8.09 -7.87
CA GLN A 100 1.38 -9.23 -6.95
C GLN A 100 2.75 -9.79 -6.56
N ALA A 101 3.74 -9.65 -7.45
CA ALA A 101 5.13 -10.03 -7.18
C ALA A 101 5.70 -9.29 -5.96
N VAL A 102 5.48 -7.98 -5.92
CA VAL A 102 5.95 -7.08 -4.86
C VAL A 102 5.14 -7.29 -3.59
N GLU A 103 3.82 -7.46 -3.69
CA GLU A 103 2.97 -7.78 -2.54
C GLU A 103 3.48 -9.02 -1.81
N LYS A 104 3.74 -10.12 -2.54
CA LYS A 104 4.27 -11.37 -1.97
C LYS A 104 5.65 -11.19 -1.33
N ALA A 105 6.53 -10.40 -1.95
CA ALA A 105 7.87 -10.13 -1.40
C ALA A 105 7.79 -9.36 -0.07
N VAL A 106 6.89 -8.38 0.02
CA VAL A 106 6.63 -7.61 1.25
C VAL A 106 6.01 -8.49 2.33
N GLU A 107 5.04 -9.33 1.99
CA GLU A 107 4.39 -10.28 2.92
C GLU A 107 5.38 -11.31 3.48
N GLU A 108 6.24 -11.88 2.64
CA GLU A 108 7.27 -12.84 3.08
C GLU A 108 8.45 -12.18 3.80
N ARG A 109 8.55 -10.84 3.76
CA ARG A 109 9.68 -10.06 4.31
C ARG A 109 11.03 -10.54 3.81
N LYS A 110 11.12 -10.91 2.53
CA LYS A 110 12.34 -11.39 1.90
C LYS A 110 12.79 -10.46 0.79
N VAL A 111 14.11 -10.25 0.71
CA VAL A 111 14.71 -9.60 -0.46
C VAL A 111 14.63 -10.57 -1.63
N VAL A 112 14.06 -10.10 -2.73
CA VAL A 112 13.91 -10.86 -3.97
C VAL A 112 14.82 -10.24 -5.02
N LEU A 113 15.69 -11.05 -5.63
CA LEU A 113 16.51 -10.66 -6.75
C LEU A 113 16.04 -11.42 -8.00
N MET A 114 15.65 -10.68 -9.04
CA MET A 114 15.26 -11.24 -10.33
C MET A 114 16.26 -10.78 -11.39
N SER A 115 17.29 -11.58 -11.66
CA SER A 115 18.31 -11.22 -12.65
C SER A 115 17.82 -11.34 -14.10
N LYS A 116 16.75 -12.10 -14.34
CA LYS A 116 16.10 -12.23 -15.65
C LYS A 116 14.58 -12.08 -15.52
N PRO A 117 13.91 -11.41 -16.47
CA PRO A 117 12.45 -11.43 -16.58
C PRO A 117 11.93 -12.87 -16.68
N GLY A 118 10.81 -13.18 -16.01
CA GLY A 118 10.13 -14.47 -16.11
C GLY A 118 10.71 -15.62 -15.27
N ASP A 119 11.94 -15.48 -14.76
CA ASP A 119 12.65 -16.55 -14.02
C ASP A 119 12.22 -16.71 -12.55
N HIS A 120 11.30 -15.88 -12.07
CA HIS A 120 10.88 -15.91 -10.66
C HIS A 120 9.39 -16.20 -10.52
N LYS A 121 9.05 -17.13 -9.61
CA LYS A 121 7.69 -17.53 -9.20
C LYS A 121 6.73 -16.41 -8.76
N TYR A 122 7.23 -15.17 -8.73
CA TYR A 122 6.47 -13.99 -8.33
C TYR A 122 6.03 -13.16 -9.53
N CYS A 123 6.65 -13.29 -10.71
CA CYS A 123 6.24 -12.56 -11.92
C CYS A 123 5.89 -13.52 -13.07
N ASP A 124 4.65 -13.99 -13.09
CA ASP A 124 4.11 -14.82 -14.19
C ASP A 124 3.89 -14.01 -15.49
N LEU A 125 3.85 -12.67 -15.39
CA LEU A 125 3.63 -11.73 -16.51
C LEU A 125 4.92 -11.21 -17.16
N CYS A 126 6.10 -11.60 -16.66
CA CYS A 126 7.40 -11.13 -17.14
C CYS A 126 7.99 -12.03 -18.26
N ALA A 127 7.20 -12.97 -18.79
CA ALA A 127 7.58 -13.86 -19.89
C ALA A 127 7.21 -13.28 -21.26
#